data_AF-M3JXP3-F1
#
_entry.id   AF-M3JXP3-F1
#
_cell.length_a   1.000
_cell.length_b   1.000
_cell.length_c   1.000
_cell.angle_alpha   90.00
_cell.angle_beta   90.00
_cell.angle_gamma   90.00
#
_symmetry.space_group_name_H-M   'P 1'
#
loop_
_entity.id
_entity.type
_entity.pdbx_description
1 polymer ?
#
loop_
_entity_poly.entity_id
_entity_poly.type
_entity_poly.pdbx_seq_one_letter_code
_entity_poly.pdbx_strand_id
1 'polypeptide(L)'
;PISYDSAKSLKKHQDQIIEELTGDLPDLDTQILSAPENPILYEFRVSKNAPKVTYRQAGDRYILVEYGDNLLDLNLAYRIHKLDEMVKEYKPKGIFELSQGVRSVLVEFTDEITQKQALDTLVSYERENIFVNKWEVKSRIIKLPMAFEDKKTLDAVKRYQETIRSEAPWLPNNVDFIANINGITRNDVKDMLYTARFLVLGLGDVFLGAP
;
A
#
# COMPACT_ATOMS: atom_id res chain seq x y z
N PRO A 1 16.59 -5.58 -16.13
CA PRO A 1 15.46 -4.64 -15.92
C PRO A 1 14.65 -4.58 -17.22
N ILE A 2 13.36 -4.30 -17.15
CA ILE A 2 12.48 -4.25 -18.33
C ILE A 2 11.66 -2.97 -18.28
N SER A 3 11.38 -2.38 -19.45
CA SER A 3 10.49 -1.22 -19.54
C SER A 3 9.04 -1.65 -19.34
N TYR A 4 8.16 -0.68 -19.05
CA TYR A 4 6.72 -0.91 -19.03
C TYR A 4 6.23 -1.48 -20.38
N ASP A 5 6.62 -0.87 -21.50
CA ASP A 5 6.17 -1.27 -22.84
C ASP A 5 6.59 -2.71 -23.20
N SER A 6 7.81 -3.09 -22.86
CA SER A 6 8.30 -4.46 -23.03
C SER A 6 7.49 -5.44 -22.17
N ALA A 7 7.23 -5.13 -20.90
CA ALA A 7 6.38 -5.96 -20.05
C ALA A 7 4.96 -6.12 -20.63
N LYS A 8 4.36 -5.05 -21.17
CA LYS A 8 3.05 -5.12 -21.84
C LYS A 8 3.10 -5.97 -23.11
N SER A 9 4.16 -5.85 -23.90
CA SER A 9 4.34 -6.65 -25.11
C SER A 9 4.42 -8.14 -24.80
N LEU A 10 5.18 -8.53 -23.76
CA LEU A 10 5.29 -9.92 -23.33
C LEU A 10 3.93 -10.51 -22.91
N LYS A 11 3.17 -9.75 -22.10
CA LYS A 11 1.83 -10.17 -21.65
C LYS A 11 0.88 -10.34 -22.84
N LYS A 12 0.83 -9.35 -23.75
CA LYS A 12 -0.04 -9.41 -24.93
C LYS A 12 0.32 -10.57 -25.86
N HIS A 13 1.60 -10.85 -26.05
CA HIS A 13 2.06 -11.98 -26.86
C HIS A 13 1.61 -13.32 -26.25
N GLN A 14 1.69 -13.46 -24.92
CA GLN A 14 1.15 -14.63 -24.23
C GLN A 14 -0.37 -14.78 -24.40
N ASP A 15 -1.13 -13.70 -24.27
CA ASP A 15 -2.58 -13.73 -24.49
C ASP A 15 -2.91 -14.19 -25.92
N GLN A 16 -2.20 -13.68 -26.93
CA GLN A 16 -2.39 -14.06 -28.33
C GLN A 16 -2.11 -15.55 -28.58
N ILE A 17 -1.03 -16.10 -28.00
CA ILE A 17 -0.75 -17.54 -28.10
C ILE A 17 -1.88 -18.36 -27.50
N ILE A 18 -2.44 -17.93 -26.37
CA ILE A 18 -3.52 -18.65 -25.69
C ILE A 18 -4.82 -18.54 -26.51
N GLU A 19 -5.14 -17.37 -27.06
CA GLU A 19 -6.34 -17.14 -27.87
C GLU A 19 -6.30 -17.89 -29.21
N GLU A 20 -5.16 -17.89 -29.88
CA GLU A 20 -4.98 -18.50 -31.21
C GLU A 20 -4.51 -19.97 -31.12
N LEU A 21 -4.06 -20.42 -29.94
CA LEU A 21 -3.46 -21.73 -29.69
C LEU A 21 -2.29 -22.05 -30.63
N THR A 22 -1.54 -21.03 -31.04
CA THR A 22 -0.42 -21.12 -31.98
C THR A 22 0.65 -20.09 -31.65
N GLY A 23 1.88 -20.31 -32.14
CA GLY A 23 3.03 -19.44 -31.92
C GLY A 23 3.97 -19.90 -30.80
N ASP A 24 5.14 -19.28 -30.74
CA ASP A 24 6.19 -19.57 -29.75
C ASP A 24 6.14 -18.59 -28.58
N LEU A 25 6.46 -19.07 -27.37
CA LEU A 25 6.57 -18.23 -26.17
C LEU A 25 7.57 -17.08 -26.37
N PRO A 26 7.32 -15.91 -25.77
CA PRO A 26 8.17 -14.75 -25.99
C PRO A 26 9.55 -14.92 -25.32
N ASP A 27 10.59 -14.48 -26.02
CA ASP A 27 11.97 -14.49 -25.53
C ASP A 27 12.26 -13.28 -24.63
N LEU A 28 12.67 -13.55 -23.39
CA LEU A 28 12.98 -12.54 -22.37
C LEU A 28 14.31 -11.83 -22.62
N ASP A 29 15.26 -12.48 -23.29
CA ASP A 29 16.63 -11.97 -23.43
C ASP A 29 16.74 -10.79 -24.40
N THR A 30 15.69 -10.56 -25.21
CA THR A 30 15.65 -9.50 -26.23
C THR A 30 15.08 -8.17 -25.73
N GLN A 31 14.49 -8.13 -24.53
CA GLN A 31 13.72 -6.98 -24.03
C GLN A 31 14.30 -6.36 -22.74
N ILE A 32 15.61 -6.50 -22.55
CA ILE A 32 16.30 -6.07 -21.33
C ILE A 32 16.87 -4.66 -21.49
N LEU A 33 16.52 -3.78 -20.56
CA LEU A 33 17.13 -2.46 -20.43
C LEU A 33 18.60 -2.56 -20.00
N SER A 34 19.45 -1.65 -20.48
CA SER A 34 20.87 -1.61 -20.14
C SER A 34 21.17 -1.30 -18.67
N ALA A 35 20.24 -0.61 -17.98
CA ALA A 35 20.32 -0.29 -16.56
C ALA A 35 18.91 -0.12 -15.96
N PRO A 36 18.76 -0.16 -14.61
CA PRO A 36 17.52 0.21 -13.96
C PRO A 36 17.16 1.68 -14.21
N GLU A 37 15.89 1.94 -14.51
CA GLU A 37 15.35 3.29 -14.67
C GLU A 37 14.87 3.87 -13.33
N ASN A 38 14.59 5.17 -13.32
CA ASN A 38 14.00 5.83 -12.16
C ASN A 38 12.53 5.40 -11.99
N PRO A 39 12.13 4.83 -10.85
CA PRO A 39 10.74 4.42 -10.64
C PRO A 39 9.79 5.60 -10.40
N ILE A 40 10.29 6.82 -10.17
CA ILE A 40 9.45 8.01 -9.97
C ILE A 40 8.96 8.52 -11.32
N LEU A 41 7.65 8.38 -11.55
CA LEU A 41 6.97 8.80 -12.78
C LEU A 41 6.65 10.30 -12.76
N TYR A 42 6.25 10.82 -11.60
CA TYR A 42 5.89 12.23 -11.43
C TYR A 42 5.96 12.65 -9.95
N GLU A 43 6.26 13.92 -9.70
CA GLU A 43 6.18 14.52 -8.38
C GLU A 43 5.37 15.82 -8.42
N PHE A 44 4.33 15.89 -7.60
CA PHE A 44 3.67 17.13 -7.25
C PHE A 44 4.47 17.83 -6.15
N ARG A 45 4.94 19.05 -6.42
CA ARG A 45 5.57 19.89 -5.40
C ARG A 45 4.52 20.40 -4.43
N VAL A 46 4.91 20.49 -3.16
CA VAL A 46 4.09 21.09 -2.10
C VAL A 46 3.61 22.46 -2.52
N SER A 47 2.33 22.74 -2.30
CA SER A 47 1.74 24.05 -2.47
C SER A 47 0.88 24.41 -1.26
N LYS A 48 0.33 25.63 -1.25
CA LYS A 48 -0.57 26.09 -0.17
C LYS A 48 -1.84 25.22 -0.03
N ASN A 49 -2.22 24.52 -1.10
CA ASN A 49 -3.48 23.78 -1.19
C ASN A 49 -3.30 22.26 -1.41
N ALA A 50 -2.07 21.76 -1.54
CA ALA A 50 -1.80 20.36 -1.82
C ALA A 50 -0.47 19.90 -1.19
N PRO A 51 -0.43 18.69 -0.58
CA PRO A 51 0.81 18.12 -0.07
C PRO A 51 1.76 17.72 -1.20
N LYS A 52 2.97 17.30 -0.85
CA LYS A 52 3.83 16.56 -1.78
C LYS A 52 3.10 15.28 -2.20
N VAL A 53 3.13 14.94 -3.49
CA VAL A 53 2.66 13.63 -3.97
C VAL A 53 3.72 13.02 -4.89
N THR A 54 4.08 11.78 -4.64
CA THR A 54 5.03 11.02 -5.47
C THR A 54 4.29 9.89 -6.16
N TYR A 55 4.37 9.84 -7.49
CA TYR A 55 3.81 8.75 -8.29
C TYR A 55 4.96 7.84 -8.72
N ARG A 56 4.88 6.56 -8.35
CA ARG A 56 5.90 5.56 -8.65
C ARG A 56 5.35 4.42 -9.48
N GLN A 57 6.15 3.92 -10.40
CA GLN A 57 5.89 2.64 -11.05
C GLN A 57 5.96 1.52 -10.01
N ALA A 58 4.94 0.65 -9.99
CA ALA A 58 4.83 -0.47 -9.04
C ALA A 58 4.50 -1.77 -9.78
N GLY A 59 5.29 -2.09 -10.81
CA GLY A 59 5.03 -3.22 -11.72
C GLY A 59 4.35 -2.78 -13.01
N ASP A 60 3.88 -3.74 -13.80
CA ASP A 60 3.30 -3.53 -15.14
C ASP A 60 1.82 -3.12 -15.11
N ARG A 61 1.15 -3.27 -13.96
CA ARG A 61 -0.27 -2.96 -13.76
C ARG A 61 -0.56 -1.93 -12.68
N TYR A 62 0.46 -1.39 -12.01
CA TYR A 62 0.21 -0.51 -10.86
C TYR A 62 1.02 0.78 -10.88
N ILE A 63 0.39 1.84 -10.37
CA ILE A 63 1.05 3.06 -9.92
C ILE A 63 0.84 3.18 -8.41
N LEU A 64 1.94 3.34 -7.67
CA LEU A 64 1.89 3.68 -6.25
C LEU A 64 1.86 5.20 -6.10
N VAL A 65 0.82 5.71 -5.45
CA VAL A 65 0.68 7.13 -5.11
C VAL A 65 1.02 7.32 -3.63
N GLU A 66 2.07 8.07 -3.34
CA GLU A 66 2.52 8.36 -1.97
C GLU A 66 2.29 9.83 -1.61
N TYR A 67 1.65 10.07 -0.47
CA TYR A 67 1.39 11.41 0.04
C TYR A 67 2.37 11.82 1.13
N GLY A 68 2.84 13.07 1.03
CA GLY A 68 3.66 13.72 2.04
C GLY A 68 5.06 13.12 2.20
N ASP A 69 5.71 13.51 3.29
CA ASP A 69 6.95 12.88 3.75
C ASP A 69 6.64 11.56 4.47
N ASN A 70 7.67 10.86 4.96
CA ASN A 70 7.50 9.61 5.71
C ASN A 70 7.03 9.87 7.15
N LEU A 71 5.84 10.46 7.29
CA LEU A 71 5.18 10.83 8.53
C LEU A 71 3.72 10.39 8.49
N LEU A 72 3.19 10.00 9.66
CA LEU A 72 1.77 9.73 9.82
C LEU A 72 1.01 11.05 9.99
N ASP A 73 0.10 11.34 9.05
CA ASP A 73 -0.83 12.46 9.11
C ASP A 73 -2.21 11.99 8.65
N LEU A 74 -3.20 12.07 9.54
CA LEU A 74 -4.58 11.63 9.26
C LEU A 74 -5.24 12.43 8.13
N ASN A 75 -4.78 13.66 7.85
CA ASN A 75 -5.27 14.42 6.71
C ASN A 75 -4.86 13.76 5.39
N LEU A 76 -3.69 13.11 5.33
CA LEU A 76 -3.26 12.38 4.15
C LEU A 76 -4.05 11.09 3.98
N ALA A 77 -4.37 10.39 5.07
CA ALA A 77 -5.28 9.24 5.05
C ALA A 77 -6.67 9.64 4.53
N TYR A 78 -7.21 10.78 4.98
CA TYR A 78 -8.47 11.31 4.45
C TYR A 78 -8.36 11.71 2.97
N ARG A 79 -7.23 12.26 2.54
CA ARG A 79 -7.00 12.61 1.14
C ARG A 79 -7.02 11.38 0.23
N ILE A 80 -6.43 10.27 0.66
CA ILE A 80 -6.51 8.97 -0.02
C ILE A 80 -7.96 8.50 -0.12
N HIS A 81 -8.70 8.58 0.99
CA HIS A 81 -10.12 8.25 1.00
C HIS A 81 -10.92 9.09 -0.02
N LYS A 82 -10.63 10.39 -0.13
CA LYS A 82 -11.26 11.25 -1.15
C LYS A 82 -10.90 10.85 -2.58
N LEU A 83 -9.65 10.50 -2.86
CA LEU A 83 -9.26 9.99 -4.17
C LEU A 83 -10.01 8.70 -4.52
N ASP A 84 -10.13 7.77 -3.56
CA ASP A 84 -10.91 6.54 -3.73
C ASP A 84 -12.40 6.81 -3.99
N GLU A 85 -13.02 7.74 -3.26
CA GLU A 85 -14.39 8.17 -3.53
C GLU A 85 -14.55 8.75 -4.94
N MET A 86 -13.63 9.62 -5.38
CA MET A 86 -13.65 10.21 -6.72
C MET A 86 -13.53 9.15 -7.81
N VAL A 87 -12.64 8.17 -7.67
CA VAL A 87 -12.51 7.07 -8.64
C VAL A 87 -13.79 6.23 -8.69
N LYS A 88 -14.43 5.94 -7.55
CA LYS A 88 -15.69 5.19 -7.49
C LYS A 88 -16.86 5.96 -8.10
N GLU A 89 -16.89 7.28 -7.94
CA GLU A 89 -17.91 8.17 -8.49
C GLU A 89 -17.75 8.33 -10.00
N TYR A 90 -16.56 8.74 -10.46
CA TYR A 90 -16.32 9.05 -11.86
C TYR A 90 -16.06 7.82 -12.74
N LYS A 91 -15.62 6.70 -12.14
CA LYS A 91 -15.31 5.44 -12.83
C LYS A 91 -14.43 5.66 -14.08
N PRO A 92 -13.23 6.27 -13.92
CA PRO A 92 -12.34 6.50 -15.05
C PRO A 92 -12.05 5.20 -15.78
N LYS A 93 -12.05 5.28 -17.10
CA LYS A 93 -11.74 4.14 -17.96
C LYS A 93 -10.38 3.55 -17.59
N GLY A 94 -10.33 2.22 -17.43
CA GLY A 94 -9.10 1.47 -17.24
C GLY A 94 -8.47 1.55 -15.85
N ILE A 95 -8.99 2.32 -14.90
CA ILE A 95 -8.60 2.19 -13.48
C ILE A 95 -9.46 1.09 -12.85
N PHE A 96 -8.80 0.07 -12.30
CA PHE A 96 -9.46 -1.15 -11.85
C PHE A 96 -9.77 -1.13 -10.36
N GLU A 97 -8.74 -0.98 -9.52
CA GLU A 97 -8.86 -1.06 -8.06
C GLU A 97 -7.89 -0.11 -7.37
N LEU A 98 -8.31 0.44 -6.23
CA LEU A 98 -7.48 1.24 -5.33
C LEU A 98 -7.31 0.51 -3.99
N SER A 99 -6.07 0.14 -3.67
CA SER A 99 -5.72 -0.48 -2.38
C SER A 99 -5.14 0.56 -1.44
N GLN A 100 -5.94 1.00 -0.46
CA GLN A 100 -5.56 2.05 0.50
C GLN A 100 -4.59 1.52 1.56
N GLY A 101 -3.52 2.25 1.81
CA GLY A 101 -2.61 2.08 2.93
C GLY A 101 -2.52 3.34 3.79
N VAL A 102 -1.55 3.38 4.70
CA VAL A 102 -1.41 4.44 5.72
C VAL A 102 -1.30 5.84 5.13
N ARG A 103 -0.38 6.04 4.16
CA ARG A 103 -0.12 7.32 3.49
C ARG A 103 -0.06 7.20 1.97
N SER A 104 -0.49 6.06 1.44
CA SER A 104 -0.39 5.75 0.03
C SER A 104 -1.60 4.96 -0.45
N VAL A 105 -1.80 4.96 -1.76
CA VAL A 105 -2.75 4.08 -2.42
C VAL A 105 -2.05 3.41 -3.60
N LEU A 106 -2.21 2.10 -3.71
CA LEU A 106 -1.79 1.34 -4.88
C LEU A 106 -2.95 1.33 -5.88
N VAL A 107 -2.71 1.85 -7.08
CA VAL A 107 -3.73 1.95 -8.13
C VAL A 107 -3.44 0.88 -9.17
N GLU A 108 -4.34 -0.10 -9.31
CA GLU A 108 -4.33 -1.04 -10.42
C GLU A 108 -4.99 -0.42 -11.66
N PHE A 109 -4.39 -0.59 -12.83
CA PHE A 109 -4.97 -0.22 -14.11
C PHE A 109 -4.91 -1.38 -15.12
N THR A 110 -5.89 -1.40 -16.03
CA THR A 110 -6.06 -2.45 -17.04
C THR A 110 -5.28 -2.14 -18.32
N ASP A 111 -5.23 -3.12 -19.22
CA ASP A 111 -4.61 -3.00 -20.54
C ASP A 111 -5.35 -2.05 -21.50
N GLU A 112 -6.52 -1.51 -21.09
CA GLU A 112 -7.27 -0.55 -21.87
C GLU A 112 -6.63 0.84 -21.93
N ILE A 113 -5.70 1.13 -21.01
CA ILE A 113 -4.98 2.40 -20.93
C ILE A 113 -3.48 2.15 -20.71
N THR A 114 -2.67 3.09 -21.18
CA THR A 114 -1.22 3.11 -20.92
C THR A 114 -0.93 3.61 -19.50
N GLN A 115 0.26 3.30 -18.97
CA GLN A 115 0.73 3.86 -17.69
C GLN A 115 0.69 5.40 -17.70
N LYS A 116 1.04 6.02 -18.84
CA LYS A 116 0.97 7.48 -18.97
C LYS A 116 -0.47 8.00 -18.83
N GLN A 117 -1.44 7.36 -19.47
CA GLN A 117 -2.86 7.74 -19.36
C GLN A 117 -3.39 7.54 -17.93
N ALA A 118 -3.01 6.45 -17.27
CA ALA A 118 -3.34 6.23 -15.86
C ALA A 118 -2.74 7.34 -14.97
N LEU A 119 -1.47 7.68 -15.16
CA LEU A 119 -0.79 8.76 -14.45
C LEU A 119 -1.47 10.12 -14.68
N ASP A 120 -1.74 10.49 -15.93
CA ASP A 120 -2.38 11.75 -16.28
C ASP A 120 -3.77 11.86 -15.63
N THR A 121 -4.53 10.76 -15.60
CA THR A 121 -5.84 10.68 -14.94
C THR A 121 -5.71 10.93 -13.44
N LEU A 122 -4.80 10.22 -12.75
CA LEU A 122 -4.58 10.38 -11.32
C LEU A 122 -4.10 11.80 -10.95
N VAL A 123 -3.23 12.38 -11.78
CA VAL A 123 -2.75 13.76 -11.63
C VAL A 123 -3.90 14.77 -11.81
N SER A 124 -4.85 14.52 -12.72
CA SER A 124 -6.03 15.39 -12.86
C SER A 124 -6.94 15.34 -11.64
N TYR A 125 -7.22 14.16 -11.09
CA TYR A 125 -8.04 14.02 -9.89
C TYR A 125 -7.39 14.63 -8.66
N GLU A 126 -6.07 14.51 -8.54
CA GLU A 126 -5.33 15.14 -7.45
C GLU A 126 -5.46 16.68 -7.47
N ARG A 127 -5.56 17.30 -8.66
CA ARG A 127 -5.79 18.75 -8.81
C ARG A 127 -7.18 19.18 -8.38
N GLU A 128 -8.17 18.30 -8.52
CA GLU A 128 -9.55 18.53 -8.09
C GLU A 128 -9.77 18.20 -6.61
N ASN A 129 -8.84 17.49 -5.98
CA ASN A 129 -8.91 17.12 -4.57
C ASN A 129 -8.60 18.33 -3.67
N ILE A 130 -9.62 19.11 -3.34
CA ILE A 130 -9.52 20.29 -2.49
C ILE A 130 -9.37 19.88 -1.02
N PHE A 131 -8.42 20.49 -0.32
CA PHE A 131 -8.22 20.27 1.11
C PHE A 131 -9.43 20.73 1.94
N VAL A 132 -9.86 19.88 2.89
CA VAL A 132 -10.93 20.18 3.85
C VAL A 132 -10.32 20.12 5.25
N ASN A 133 -10.38 21.21 6.03
CA ASN A 133 -9.76 21.26 7.36
C ASN A 133 -10.63 20.65 8.49
N LYS A 134 -11.88 20.30 8.18
CA LYS A 134 -12.86 19.73 9.14
C LYS A 134 -13.66 18.64 8.46
N TRP A 135 -12.96 17.59 8.07
CA TRP A 135 -13.58 16.45 7.44
C TRP A 135 -14.19 15.51 8.47
N GLU A 136 -15.24 14.82 8.06
CA GLU A 136 -15.88 13.77 8.82
C GLU A 136 -16.08 12.56 7.90
N VAL A 137 -16.05 11.37 8.51
CA VAL A 137 -16.26 10.10 7.80
C VAL A 137 -17.22 9.24 8.62
N LYS A 138 -17.97 8.38 7.93
CA LYS A 138 -18.74 7.33 8.61
C LYS A 138 -17.76 6.37 9.27
N SER A 139 -17.84 6.22 10.59
CA SER A 139 -16.95 5.35 11.35
C SER A 139 -17.74 4.38 12.22
N ARG A 140 -17.38 3.09 12.17
CA ARG A 140 -17.94 2.05 13.04
C ARG A 140 -17.01 1.85 14.22
N ILE A 141 -17.55 1.92 15.43
CA ILE A 141 -16.79 1.63 16.66
C ILE A 141 -17.03 0.15 17.01
N ILE A 142 -15.98 -0.65 16.95
CA ILE A 142 -16.01 -2.08 17.27
C ILE A 142 -15.25 -2.28 18.59
N LYS A 143 -15.88 -2.97 19.55
CA LYS A 143 -15.24 -3.38 20.82
C LYS A 143 -15.00 -4.89 20.75
N LEU A 144 -13.74 -5.30 20.80
CA LEU A 144 -13.33 -6.70 20.67
C LEU A 144 -12.73 -7.20 21.99
N PRO A 145 -13.04 -8.44 22.41
CA PRO A 145 -12.34 -9.07 23.52
C PRO A 145 -10.93 -9.47 23.08
N MET A 146 -9.94 -9.27 23.96
CA MET A 146 -8.55 -9.63 23.71
C MET A 146 -7.93 -10.25 24.96
N ALA A 147 -7.28 -11.40 24.81
CA ALA A 147 -6.46 -12.02 25.84
C ALA A 147 -5.01 -11.55 25.68
N PHE A 148 -4.45 -10.92 26.70
CA PHE A 148 -3.08 -10.42 26.68
C PHE A 148 -2.07 -11.55 26.91
N GLU A 149 -1.10 -11.71 25.99
CA GLU A 149 -0.05 -12.75 26.02
C GLU A 149 -0.59 -14.17 26.27
N ASP A 150 -1.66 -14.54 25.58
CA ASP A 150 -2.21 -15.90 25.67
C ASP A 150 -1.22 -16.94 25.13
N LYS A 151 -1.46 -18.21 25.48
CA LYS A 151 -0.57 -19.31 25.12
C LYS A 151 -0.28 -19.39 23.61
N LYS A 152 -1.26 -19.19 22.74
CA LYS A 152 -1.06 -19.31 21.29
C LYS A 152 -0.18 -18.19 20.75
N THR A 153 -0.32 -16.99 21.29
CA THR A 153 0.53 -15.84 20.97
C THR A 153 1.98 -16.12 21.36
N LEU A 154 2.22 -16.64 22.57
CA LEU A 154 3.57 -16.99 23.02
C LEU A 154 4.18 -18.17 22.26
N ASP A 155 3.39 -19.20 21.94
CA ASP A 155 3.83 -20.35 21.15
C ASP A 155 4.26 -19.94 19.73
N ALA A 156 3.65 -18.90 19.14
CA ALA A 156 4.05 -18.36 17.84
C ALA A 156 5.47 -17.77 17.89
N VAL A 157 5.79 -17.02 18.95
CA VAL A 157 7.15 -16.48 19.17
C VAL A 157 8.15 -17.60 19.40
N LYS A 158 7.80 -18.58 20.24
CA LYS A 158 8.64 -19.74 20.50
C LYS A 158 8.97 -20.50 19.21
N ARG A 159 7.96 -20.78 18.37
CA ARG A 159 8.16 -21.41 17.07
C ARG A 159 9.08 -20.59 16.17
N TYR A 160 8.91 -19.26 16.13
CA TYR A 160 9.80 -18.39 15.37
C TYR A 160 11.25 -18.51 15.84
N GLN A 161 11.49 -18.59 17.15
CA GLN A 161 12.81 -18.79 17.72
C GLN A 161 13.44 -20.13 17.32
N GLU A 162 12.66 -21.21 17.37
CA GLU A 162 13.14 -22.55 17.07
C GLU A 162 13.38 -22.80 15.57
N THR A 163 12.67 -22.07 14.70
CA THR A 163 12.60 -22.41 13.26
C THR A 163 13.14 -21.35 12.32
N ILE A 164 13.25 -20.09 12.73
CA ILE A 164 13.65 -18.98 11.85
C ILE A 164 14.82 -18.20 12.44
N ARG A 165 14.67 -17.65 13.64
CA ARG A 165 15.71 -16.83 14.28
C ARG A 165 15.59 -16.91 15.79
N SER A 166 16.54 -17.58 16.42
CA SER A 166 16.55 -17.85 17.86
C SER A 166 16.79 -16.62 18.72
N GLU A 167 17.60 -15.66 18.23
CA GLU A 167 18.01 -14.47 18.97
C GLU A 167 17.86 -13.18 18.14
N ALA A 168 17.25 -12.17 18.76
CA ALA A 168 17.07 -10.83 18.23
C ALA A 168 16.74 -9.84 19.36
N PRO A 169 16.91 -8.52 19.16
CA PRO A 169 16.53 -7.53 20.17
C PRO A 169 15.07 -7.58 20.62
N TRP A 170 14.16 -8.06 19.75
CA TRP A 170 12.74 -8.23 20.05
C TRP A 170 12.38 -9.59 20.67
N LEU A 171 13.38 -10.43 20.97
CA LEU A 171 13.25 -11.75 21.58
C LEU A 171 13.91 -11.75 22.98
N PRO A 172 13.50 -12.65 23.90
CA PRO A 172 12.54 -13.74 23.72
C PRO A 172 11.07 -13.33 23.85
N ASN A 173 10.78 -12.10 24.26
CA ASN A 173 9.41 -11.62 24.47
C ASN A 173 9.21 -10.26 23.80
N ASN A 174 8.21 -10.18 22.91
CA ASN A 174 7.97 -8.96 22.13
C ASN A 174 7.41 -7.81 22.97
N VAL A 175 6.60 -8.09 24.00
CA VAL A 175 6.05 -7.06 24.90
C VAL A 175 7.17 -6.41 25.70
N ASP A 176 8.09 -7.20 26.25
CA ASP A 176 9.25 -6.70 26.98
C ASP A 176 10.14 -5.84 26.10
N PHE A 177 10.29 -6.19 24.81
CA PHE A 177 10.99 -5.34 23.86
C PHE A 177 10.31 -3.96 23.70
N ILE A 178 8.99 -3.92 23.50
CA ILE A 178 8.25 -2.65 23.39
C ILE A 178 8.40 -1.83 24.67
N ALA A 179 8.32 -2.46 25.83
CA ALA A 179 8.50 -1.79 27.12
C ALA A 179 9.91 -1.17 27.25
N ASN A 180 10.94 -1.97 26.98
CA ASN A 180 12.34 -1.57 27.14
C ASN A 180 12.74 -0.45 26.18
N ILE A 181 12.35 -0.54 24.90
CA ILE A 181 12.74 0.48 23.91
C ILE A 181 12.04 1.83 24.15
N ASN A 182 10.87 1.82 24.81
CA ASN A 182 10.12 3.03 25.14
C ASN A 182 10.38 3.54 26.57
N GLY A 183 11.19 2.84 27.38
CA GLY A 183 11.46 3.23 28.77
C GLY A 183 10.23 3.15 29.69
N ILE A 184 9.30 2.23 29.40
CA ILE A 184 8.07 2.00 30.18
C ILE A 184 8.02 0.58 30.71
N THR A 185 7.02 0.25 31.52
CA THR A 185 6.80 -1.13 32.00
C THR A 185 5.95 -1.93 31.02
N ARG A 186 6.03 -3.26 31.09
CA ARG A 186 5.16 -4.15 30.31
C ARG A 186 3.66 -3.95 30.61
N ASN A 187 3.32 -3.51 31.83
CA ASN A 187 1.94 -3.22 32.20
C ASN A 187 1.44 -1.94 31.51
N ASP A 188 2.31 -0.94 31.28
CA ASP A 188 1.93 0.24 30.51
C ASP A 188 1.58 -0.13 29.05
N VAL A 189 2.32 -1.07 28.45
CA VAL A 189 2.00 -1.62 27.12
C VAL A 189 0.64 -2.31 27.13
N LYS A 190 0.38 -3.15 28.13
CA LYS A 190 -0.91 -3.81 28.31
C LYS A 190 -2.05 -2.80 28.45
N ASP A 191 -1.89 -1.80 29.32
CA ASP A 191 -2.92 -0.82 29.61
C ASP A 191 -3.22 0.05 28.38
N MET A 192 -2.20 0.40 27.58
CA MET A 192 -2.38 1.08 26.30
C MET A 192 -3.25 0.25 25.34
N LEU A 193 -3.01 -1.05 25.20
CA LEU A 193 -3.82 -1.91 24.30
C LEU A 193 -5.30 -1.95 24.69
N TYR A 194 -5.61 -1.82 25.99
CA TYR A 194 -7.00 -1.83 26.49
C TYR A 194 -7.66 -0.44 26.56
N THR A 195 -6.91 0.64 26.41
CA THR A 195 -7.42 2.02 26.53
C THR A 195 -7.31 2.83 25.23
N ALA A 196 -6.42 2.45 24.32
CA ALA A 196 -6.23 3.10 23.03
C ALA A 196 -7.46 2.95 22.13
N ARG A 197 -7.59 3.88 21.17
CA ARG A 197 -8.54 3.81 20.08
C ARG A 197 -7.79 3.62 18.78
N PHE A 198 -7.81 2.41 18.25
CA PHE A 198 -7.15 2.07 16.99
C PHE A 198 -8.05 2.45 15.81
N LEU A 199 -7.55 3.34 14.95
CA LEU A 199 -8.21 3.72 13.69
C LEU A 199 -7.64 2.86 12.57
N VAL A 200 -8.51 2.17 11.84
CA VAL A 200 -8.13 1.38 10.67
C VAL A 200 -7.76 2.33 9.53
N LEU A 201 -6.52 2.21 9.01
CA LEU A 201 -6.01 3.03 7.92
C LEU A 201 -5.88 2.27 6.59
N GLY A 202 -5.93 0.94 6.64
CA GLY A 202 -5.87 0.04 5.51
C GLY A 202 -6.46 -1.31 5.88
N LEU A 203 -6.52 -2.24 4.93
CA LEU A 203 -6.99 -3.60 5.17
C LEU A 203 -6.05 -4.58 4.46
N GLY A 204 -5.96 -5.79 5.01
CA GLY A 204 -5.10 -6.84 4.49
C GLY A 204 -3.65 -6.74 4.98
N ASP A 205 -3.43 -6.33 6.23
CA ASP A 205 -2.11 -6.33 6.90
C ASP A 205 -2.05 -7.37 8.07
N VAL A 206 -1.97 -8.67 7.79
CA VAL A 206 -1.91 -9.32 6.48
C VAL A 206 -3.06 -10.30 6.25
N PHE A 207 -3.62 -10.28 5.03
CA PHE A 207 -4.71 -11.13 4.51
C PHE A 207 -6.11 -10.88 5.08
N LEU A 208 -7.13 -11.30 4.33
CA LEU A 208 -8.54 -11.44 4.75
C LEU A 208 -9.15 -10.22 5.50
N GLY A 209 -8.71 -9.02 5.17
CA GLY A 209 -9.21 -7.79 5.80
C GLY A 209 -8.65 -7.54 7.21
N ALA A 210 -7.49 -8.11 7.56
CA ALA A 210 -6.74 -7.73 8.76
C ALA A 210 -6.46 -6.22 8.73
N PRO A 211 -6.86 -5.45 9.77
CA PRO A 211 -6.77 -3.99 9.80
C PRO A 211 -5.38 -3.45 10.14
#